data_AF-A0A950YLW3-F1
#
_entry.id   AF-A0A950YLW3-F1
#
_cell.length_a   1.000
_cell.length_b   1.000
_cell.length_c   1.000
_cell.angle_alpha   90.00
_cell.angle_beta   90.00
_cell.angle_gamma   90.00
#
_symmetry.space_group_name_H-M   'P 1'
#
loop_
_entity.id
_entity.type
_entity.pdbx_description
1 polymer ?
#
loop_
_entity_poly.entity_id
_entity_poly.type
_entity_poly.pdbx_seq_one_letter_code
_entity_poly.pdbx_strand_id
1 'polypeptide(L)'
;MDLGLVALISAAALLGPALSLLARGAIPVVVGELLAGVILGKTGFGIIEPAKSDLQLLYALGFATLMFTVGMHVPVRDQRVKSALASGAVAFAIAAPLALASGVAAHLAAGGPWLIYAVVLVSSSAAVALPVIDETGLSSPAVLTAIAWITIADVLATLAIPLAIIPHRAPHAALGALIVIAVIAVVFAVARFLRYKPFVKRIRKEGKRRQWAIDLRLAVIALFSIGFLAQKVGASLLIAGFGIGLVVAAIGGPKRLSQEVLGLGQGFFVPLFFVLLGSEINLRQLTSSGHNVLLACLLAALAIA
;
A
#
# COMPACT_ATOMS: atom_id res chain seq x y z
N MET A 1 4.39 -10.95 22.00
CA MET A 1 4.33 -11.60 20.68
C MET A 1 4.52 -13.09 20.84
N ASP A 2 3.54 -13.89 20.43
CA ASP A 2 3.70 -15.34 20.35
C ASP A 2 4.41 -15.71 19.03
N LEU A 3 5.62 -16.26 19.15
CA LEU A 3 6.39 -16.71 17.99
C LEU A 3 5.68 -17.83 17.23
N GLY A 4 4.87 -18.65 17.91
CA GLY A 4 4.05 -19.69 17.28
C GLY A 4 3.04 -19.08 16.31
N LEU A 5 2.40 -17.97 16.69
CA LEU A 5 1.47 -17.26 15.83
C LEU A 5 2.16 -16.63 14.62
N VAL A 6 3.34 -16.01 14.80
CA VAL A 6 4.12 -15.47 13.68
C VAL A 6 4.53 -16.59 12.72
N ALA A 7 5.01 -17.72 13.25
CA ALA A 7 5.36 -18.89 12.44
C ALA A 7 4.15 -19.43 11.67
N LEU A 8 2.96 -19.49 12.30
CA LEU A 8 1.73 -19.89 11.64
C LEU A 8 1.36 -18.94 10.49
N ILE A 9 1.40 -17.63 10.71
CA ILE A 9 1.06 -16.64 9.68
C ILE A 9 2.08 -16.71 8.54
N SER A 10 3.38 -16.85 8.84
CA SER A 10 4.42 -17.04 7.83
C SER A 10 4.24 -18.32 7.02
N ALA A 11 3.87 -19.43 7.67
CA ALA A 11 3.57 -20.68 6.99
C ALA A 11 2.30 -20.57 6.13
N ALA A 12 1.27 -19.89 6.62
CA ALA A 12 0.04 -19.65 5.89
C ALA A 12 0.25 -18.81 4.63
N ALA A 13 1.19 -17.87 4.67
CA ALA A 13 1.55 -17.07 3.51
C ALA A 13 2.10 -17.90 2.33
N LEU A 14 2.63 -19.11 2.59
CA LEU A 14 3.03 -20.06 1.52
C LEU A 14 1.85 -20.52 0.66
N LEU A 15 0.60 -20.30 1.10
CA LEU A 15 -0.58 -20.53 0.27
C LEU A 15 -0.58 -19.64 -0.99
N GLY A 16 0.02 -18.45 -0.94
CA GLY A 16 0.20 -17.57 -2.08
C GLY A 16 0.95 -18.24 -3.23
N PRO A 17 2.24 -18.59 -3.05
CA PRO A 17 3.01 -19.30 -4.07
C PRO A 17 2.38 -20.65 -4.46
N ALA A 18 1.83 -21.39 -3.50
CA ALA A 18 1.19 -22.69 -3.78
C ALA A 18 -0.02 -22.55 -4.72
N LEU A 19 -0.90 -21.56 -4.48
CA LEU A 19 -2.05 -21.29 -5.34
C LEU A 19 -1.63 -20.74 -6.70
N SER A 20 -0.64 -19.85 -6.73
CA SER A 20 -0.11 -19.33 -8.00
C SER A 20 0.47 -20.46 -8.86
N LEU A 21 1.23 -21.39 -8.27
CA LEU A 21 1.72 -22.59 -8.95
C LEU A 21 0.59 -23.50 -9.44
N LEU A 22 -0.40 -23.76 -8.60
CA LEU A 22 -1.54 -24.62 -8.95
C LEU A 22 -2.38 -24.02 -10.09
N ALA A 23 -2.55 -22.70 -10.09
CA ALA A 23 -3.25 -21.94 -11.12
C ALA A 23 -2.35 -21.62 -12.34
N ARG A 24 -1.15 -22.21 -12.44
CA ARG A 24 -0.19 -21.99 -13.54
C ARG A 24 0.12 -20.49 -13.78
N GLY A 25 0.20 -19.71 -12.71
CA GLY A 25 0.47 -18.27 -12.74
C GLY A 25 -0.74 -17.39 -13.09
N ALA A 26 -1.94 -17.95 -13.28
CA ALA A 26 -3.13 -17.15 -13.55
C ALA A 26 -3.62 -16.34 -12.34
N ILE A 27 -3.29 -16.80 -11.13
CA ILE A 27 -3.64 -16.15 -9.87
C ILE A 27 -2.36 -15.54 -9.26
N PRO A 28 -2.32 -14.22 -9.01
CA PRO A 28 -1.21 -13.57 -8.32
C PRO A 28 -1.00 -14.12 -6.90
N VAL A 29 0.24 -14.11 -6.43
CA VAL A 29 0.64 -14.68 -5.12
C VAL A 29 -0.15 -14.03 -3.98
N VAL A 30 -0.29 -12.70 -4.04
CA VAL A 30 -1.05 -11.89 -3.08
C VAL A 30 -2.48 -12.40 -2.83
N VAL A 31 -3.15 -12.92 -3.86
CA VAL A 31 -4.52 -13.43 -3.73
C VAL A 31 -4.54 -14.66 -2.81
N GLY A 32 -3.55 -15.56 -2.92
CA GLY A 32 -3.47 -16.72 -2.06
C GLY A 32 -3.10 -16.38 -0.62
N GLU A 33 -2.28 -15.35 -0.40
CA GLU A 33 -1.97 -14.83 0.94
C GLU A 33 -3.20 -14.23 1.62
N LEU A 34 -3.99 -13.43 0.87
CA LEU A 34 -5.27 -12.90 1.34
C LEU A 34 -6.24 -14.04 1.70
N LEU A 35 -6.35 -15.06 0.85
CA LEU A 35 -7.20 -16.23 1.12
C LEU A 35 -6.77 -16.97 2.39
N ALA A 36 -5.46 -17.14 2.60
CA ALA A 36 -4.95 -17.73 3.84
C ALA A 36 -5.39 -16.92 5.07
N GLY A 37 -5.32 -15.59 4.96
CA GLY A 37 -5.85 -14.66 5.97
C GLY A 37 -7.33 -14.86 6.24
N VAL A 38 -8.17 -14.90 5.20
CA VAL A 38 -9.63 -15.11 5.31
C VAL A 38 -9.94 -16.43 6.03
N ILE A 39 -9.23 -17.50 5.69
CA ILE A 39 -9.39 -18.83 6.30
C ILE A 39 -8.98 -18.82 7.78
N LEU A 40 -7.89 -18.16 8.14
CA LEU A 40 -7.37 -18.16 9.52
C LEU A 40 -7.96 -17.06 10.41
N GLY A 41 -8.56 -16.03 9.82
CA GLY A 41 -9.11 -14.86 10.52
C GLY A 41 -10.60 -14.96 10.83
N LYS A 42 -11.26 -13.79 10.90
CA LYS A 42 -12.65 -13.64 11.36
C LYS A 42 -13.65 -14.45 10.55
N THR A 43 -13.40 -14.63 9.25
CA THR A 43 -14.30 -15.39 8.38
C THR A 43 -14.19 -16.89 8.62
N GLY A 44 -13.00 -17.46 8.72
CA GLY A 44 -12.81 -18.91 8.87
C GLY A 44 -12.70 -19.35 10.33
N PHE A 45 -11.50 -19.75 10.75
CA PHE A 45 -11.25 -20.39 12.05
C PHE A 45 -11.10 -19.42 13.23
N GLY A 46 -10.95 -18.11 13.00
CA GLY A 46 -10.82 -17.12 14.07
C GLY A 46 -9.55 -17.23 14.90
N ILE A 47 -8.49 -17.86 14.37
CA ILE A 47 -7.21 -18.06 15.05
C ILE A 47 -6.43 -16.75 15.11
N ILE A 48 -6.46 -15.99 14.03
CA ILE A 48 -5.82 -14.68 13.95
C ILE A 48 -6.82 -13.64 14.47
N GLU A 49 -6.44 -12.96 15.55
CA GLU A 49 -7.16 -11.83 16.12
C GLU A 49 -6.42 -10.52 15.80
N PRO A 50 -6.80 -9.81 14.73
CA PRO A 50 -6.03 -8.67 14.20
C PRO A 50 -5.96 -7.49 15.19
N ALA A 51 -6.90 -7.44 16.14
CA ALA A 51 -6.99 -6.40 17.15
C ALA A 51 -5.87 -6.46 18.21
N LYS A 52 -5.10 -7.55 18.30
CA LYS A 52 -3.96 -7.64 19.22
C LYS A 52 -2.86 -6.66 18.78
N SER A 53 -2.38 -5.84 19.72
CA SER A 53 -1.38 -4.77 19.47
C SER A 53 -0.14 -5.25 18.71
N ASP A 54 0.28 -6.47 19.01
CA ASP A 54 1.44 -7.13 18.42
C ASP A 54 1.28 -7.37 16.90
N LEU A 55 0.07 -7.73 16.46
CA LEU A 55 -0.24 -7.95 15.05
C LEU A 55 -0.46 -6.64 14.30
N GLN A 56 -0.94 -5.60 14.98
CA GLN A 56 -1.06 -4.26 14.38
C GLN A 56 0.32 -3.68 14.02
N LEU A 57 1.33 -3.90 14.86
CA LEU A 57 2.70 -3.53 14.53
C LEU A 57 3.19 -4.28 13.30
N LEU A 58 2.97 -5.60 13.24
CA LEU A 58 3.39 -6.43 12.12
C LEU A 58 2.68 -6.03 10.81
N TYR A 59 1.38 -5.75 10.89
CA TYR A 59 0.59 -5.20 9.79
C TYR A 59 1.15 -3.88 9.30
N ALA A 60 1.46 -2.94 10.22
CA ALA A 60 2.04 -1.65 9.86
C ALA A 60 3.43 -1.79 9.23
N LEU A 61 4.28 -2.67 9.76
CA LEU A 61 5.61 -2.95 9.20
C LEU A 61 5.51 -3.53 7.79
N GLY A 62 4.61 -4.49 7.59
CA GLY A 62 4.35 -5.09 6.29
C GLY A 62 3.82 -4.08 5.28
N PHE A 63 2.82 -3.28 5.67
CA PHE A 63 2.24 -2.25 4.82
C PHE A 63 3.26 -1.15 4.46
N ALA A 64 4.05 -0.68 5.43
CA ALA A 64 5.08 0.33 5.18
C ALA A 64 6.15 -0.20 4.22
N THR A 65 6.57 -1.46 4.39
CA THR A 65 7.58 -2.10 3.54
C THR A 65 7.07 -2.36 2.13
N LEU A 66 5.80 -2.75 2.00
CA LEU A 66 5.11 -2.89 0.73
C LEU A 66 5.12 -1.56 -0.03
N MET A 67 4.62 -0.49 0.61
CA MET A 67 4.53 0.84 -0.01
C MET A 67 5.90 1.42 -0.32
N PHE A 68 6.89 1.18 0.54
CA PHE A 68 8.28 1.52 0.26
C PHE A 68 8.82 0.81 -0.98
N THR A 69 8.61 -0.51 -1.07
CA THR A 69 9.05 -1.31 -2.22
C THR A 69 8.42 -0.82 -3.50
N VAL A 70 7.11 -0.61 -3.50
CA VAL A 70 6.38 -0.01 -4.63
C VAL A 70 6.98 1.34 -5.03
N GLY A 71 7.18 2.26 -4.08
CA GLY A 71 7.74 3.58 -4.37
C GLY A 71 9.15 3.53 -4.96
N MET A 72 9.96 2.54 -4.59
CA MET A 72 11.30 2.34 -5.16
C MET A 72 11.29 1.93 -6.64
N HIS A 73 10.24 1.26 -7.11
CA HIS A 73 10.12 0.77 -8.49
C HIS A 73 9.54 1.80 -9.44
N VAL A 74 9.03 2.93 -8.93
CA VAL A 74 8.52 4.01 -9.77
C VAL A 74 9.68 4.60 -10.59
N PRO A 75 9.57 4.64 -11.94
CA PRO A 75 10.62 5.14 -12.81
C PRO A 75 10.65 6.68 -12.83
N VAL A 76 10.85 7.32 -11.67
CA VAL A 76 10.78 8.78 -11.45
C VAL A 76 11.72 9.62 -12.34
N ARG A 77 12.67 8.98 -13.01
CA ARG A 77 13.62 9.61 -13.96
C ARG A 77 13.12 9.59 -15.40
N ASP A 78 12.08 8.82 -15.70
CA ASP A 78 11.47 8.77 -17.01
C ASP A 78 10.54 9.97 -17.20
N GLN A 79 10.73 10.70 -18.29
CA GLN A 79 9.93 11.87 -18.63
C GLN A 79 8.46 11.50 -18.89
N ARG A 80 8.19 10.23 -19.22
CA ARG A 80 6.84 9.66 -19.34
C ARG A 80 6.06 9.70 -18.04
N VAL A 81 6.72 9.75 -16.86
CA VAL A 81 6.03 9.84 -15.57
C VAL A 81 5.22 11.14 -15.44
N LYS A 82 5.73 12.26 -15.98
CA LYS A 82 4.96 13.53 -15.96
C LYS A 82 3.69 13.41 -16.80
N SER A 83 3.81 12.81 -17.99
CA SER A 83 2.66 12.55 -18.85
C SER A 83 1.69 11.57 -18.20
N ALA A 84 2.19 10.49 -17.60
CA ALA A 84 1.39 9.48 -16.92
C ALA A 84 0.66 10.06 -15.70
N LEU A 85 1.30 10.97 -14.95
CA LEU A 85 0.66 11.69 -13.84
C LEU A 85 -0.46 12.60 -14.32
N ALA A 86 -0.23 13.35 -15.40
CA ALA A 86 -1.26 14.19 -16.00
C ALA A 86 -2.43 13.35 -16.52
N SER A 87 -2.15 12.28 -17.27
CA SER A 87 -3.17 11.33 -17.76
C SER A 87 -3.91 10.63 -16.62
N GLY A 88 -3.21 10.24 -15.55
CA GLY A 88 -3.80 9.63 -14.36
C GLY A 88 -4.68 10.61 -13.58
N ALA A 89 -4.28 11.88 -13.49
CA ALA A 89 -5.09 12.94 -12.90
C ALA A 89 -6.36 13.22 -13.73
N VAL A 90 -6.26 13.21 -15.06
CA VAL A 90 -7.43 13.32 -15.95
C VAL A 90 -8.35 12.12 -15.77
N ALA A 91 -7.81 10.89 -15.76
CA ALA A 91 -8.59 9.69 -15.52
C ALA A 91 -9.31 9.74 -14.15
N PHE A 92 -8.62 10.22 -13.12
CA PHE A 92 -9.24 10.44 -11.80
C PHE A 92 -10.34 11.52 -11.85
N ALA A 93 -10.10 12.64 -12.52
CA ALA A 93 -11.07 13.73 -12.65
C ALA A 93 -12.35 13.31 -13.38
N ILE A 94 -12.26 12.31 -14.27
CA ILE A 94 -13.42 11.69 -14.92
C ILE A 94 -14.09 10.66 -14.01
N ALA A 95 -13.30 9.81 -13.36
CA ALA A 95 -13.81 8.74 -12.49
C ALA A 95 -14.47 9.27 -11.21
N ALA A 96 -13.98 10.37 -10.63
CA ALA A 96 -14.48 10.89 -9.36
C ALA A 96 -15.95 11.36 -9.41
N PRO A 97 -16.39 12.17 -10.41
CA PRO A 97 -17.81 12.49 -10.58
C PRO A 97 -18.69 11.26 -10.80
N LEU A 98 -18.22 10.29 -11.59
CA LEU A 98 -18.96 9.04 -11.85
C LEU A 98 -19.12 8.22 -10.56
N ALA A 99 -18.07 8.13 -9.76
CA ALA A 99 -18.09 7.46 -8.47
C ALA A 99 -18.99 8.19 -7.46
N LEU A 100 -19.02 9.53 -7.47
CA LEU A 100 -19.95 10.32 -6.66
C LEU A 100 -21.41 10.04 -7.06
N ALA A 101 -21.71 10.07 -8.36
CA ALA A 101 -23.04 9.76 -8.87
C ALA A 101 -23.46 8.32 -8.52
N SER A 102 -22.54 7.37 -8.67
CA SER A 102 -22.75 5.96 -8.34
C SER A 102 -22.93 5.73 -6.84
N GLY A 103 -22.20 6.46 -5.99
CA GLY A 103 -22.35 6.43 -4.55
C GLY A 103 -23.70 6.99 -4.09
N VAL A 104 -24.19 8.05 -4.74
CA VAL A 104 -25.56 8.56 -4.52
C VAL A 104 -26.60 7.55 -5.00
N ALA A 105 -26.42 6.94 -6.17
CA ALA A 105 -27.32 5.90 -6.68
C ALA A 105 -27.40 4.70 -5.72
N ALA A 106 -26.26 4.25 -5.19
CA ALA A 106 -26.18 3.20 -4.18
C ALA A 106 -26.91 3.58 -2.88
N HIS A 107 -26.76 4.83 -2.42
CA HIS A 107 -27.51 5.34 -1.28
C HIS A 107 -29.02 5.37 -1.51
N LEU A 108 -29.47 5.76 -2.70
CA LEU A 108 -30.90 5.75 -3.01
C LEU A 108 -31.47 4.33 -3.12
N ALA A 109 -30.68 3.38 -3.61
CA ALA A 109 -31.10 1.98 -3.75
C ALA A 109 -31.09 1.19 -2.44
N ALA A 110 -30.09 1.43 -1.59
CA ALA A 110 -29.80 0.60 -0.43
C ALA A 110 -29.47 1.41 0.86
N GLY A 111 -29.63 2.72 0.89
CA GLY A 111 -29.36 3.53 2.09
C GLY A 111 -27.88 3.57 2.50
N GLY A 112 -27.59 4.17 3.66
CA GLY A 112 -26.22 4.27 4.23
C GLY A 112 -25.36 5.42 3.66
N PRO A 113 -24.07 5.53 4.00
CA PRO A 113 -23.31 6.76 3.73
C PRO A 113 -22.84 6.89 2.27
N TRP A 114 -23.54 7.71 1.47
CA TRP A 114 -23.26 7.91 0.03
C TRP A 114 -21.79 8.27 -0.27
N LEU A 115 -21.16 9.09 0.60
CA LEU A 115 -19.78 9.53 0.43
C LEU A 115 -18.78 8.38 0.66
N ILE A 116 -19.08 7.44 1.56
CA ILE A 116 -18.24 6.25 1.76
C ILE A 116 -18.31 5.37 0.52
N TYR A 117 -19.51 5.17 -0.05
CA TYR A 117 -19.66 4.41 -1.28
C TYR A 117 -18.92 5.03 -2.45
N ALA A 118 -19.06 6.35 -2.64
CA ALA A 118 -18.33 7.07 -3.68
C ALA A 118 -16.81 6.93 -3.51
N VAL A 119 -16.30 7.05 -2.28
CA VAL A 119 -14.88 6.88 -1.99
C VAL A 119 -14.41 5.46 -2.26
N VAL A 120 -15.20 4.44 -1.89
CA VAL A 120 -14.87 3.03 -2.17
C VAL A 120 -14.86 2.75 -3.68
N LEU A 121 -15.78 3.34 -4.44
CA LEU A 121 -15.88 3.15 -5.90
C LEU A 121 -14.75 3.86 -6.67
N VAL A 122 -14.34 5.06 -6.24
CA VAL A 122 -13.23 5.78 -6.88
C VAL A 122 -11.86 5.30 -6.41
N SER A 123 -11.80 4.70 -5.22
CA SER A 123 -10.56 4.18 -4.66
C SER A 123 -10.08 2.97 -5.46
N SER A 124 -8.76 2.85 -5.56
CA SER A 124 -8.10 1.64 -5.98
C SER A 124 -7.11 1.22 -4.90
N SER A 125 -6.88 -0.08 -4.74
CA SER A 125 -5.93 -0.57 -3.75
C SER A 125 -4.52 -0.62 -4.35
N ALA A 126 -3.70 0.41 -4.08
CA ALA A 126 -2.28 0.39 -4.43
C ALA A 126 -1.57 -0.82 -3.81
N ALA A 127 -2.00 -1.21 -2.61
CA ALA A 127 -1.49 -2.36 -1.89
C ALA A 127 -1.63 -3.66 -2.70
N VAL A 128 -2.75 -3.89 -3.38
CA VAL A 128 -2.97 -5.13 -4.15
C VAL A 128 -2.55 -4.99 -5.61
N ALA A 129 -2.93 -3.89 -6.27
CA ALA A 129 -2.73 -3.75 -7.71
C ALA A 129 -1.25 -3.62 -8.11
N LEU A 130 -0.43 -2.94 -7.30
CA LEU A 130 0.96 -2.66 -7.65
C LEU A 130 1.85 -3.92 -7.57
N PRO A 131 1.72 -4.79 -6.55
CA PRO A 131 2.37 -6.10 -6.56
C PRO A 131 1.92 -6.99 -7.71
N VAL A 132 0.64 -6.98 -8.08
CA VAL A 132 0.15 -7.76 -9.23
C VAL A 132 0.80 -7.29 -10.54
N ILE A 133 0.94 -5.97 -10.73
CA ILE A 133 1.66 -5.40 -11.88
C ILE A 133 3.15 -5.81 -11.87
N ASP A 134 3.78 -5.81 -10.69
CA ASP A 134 5.19 -6.19 -10.51
C ASP A 134 5.41 -7.69 -10.80
N GLU A 135 4.55 -8.55 -10.26
CA GLU A 135 4.57 -10.02 -10.47
C GLU A 135 4.35 -10.41 -11.94
N THR A 136 3.45 -9.71 -12.63
CA THR A 136 3.13 -9.97 -14.04
C THR A 136 4.15 -9.34 -15.00
N GLY A 137 5.07 -8.50 -14.51
CA GLY A 137 6.09 -7.85 -15.32
C GLY A 137 5.53 -6.87 -16.37
N LEU A 138 4.32 -6.36 -16.16
CA LEU A 138 3.67 -5.47 -17.12
C LEU A 138 4.38 -4.11 -17.16
N SER A 139 5.01 -3.79 -18.30
CA SER A 139 5.72 -2.52 -18.49
C SER A 139 5.27 -1.81 -19.76
N SER A 140 4.12 -1.13 -19.70
CA SER A 140 3.60 -0.32 -20.82
C SER A 140 3.29 1.11 -20.38
N PRO A 141 3.19 2.08 -21.31
CA PRO A 141 2.74 3.44 -20.97
C PRO A 141 1.37 3.46 -20.28
N ALA A 142 0.46 2.56 -20.65
CA ALA A 142 -0.83 2.40 -19.99
C ALA A 142 -0.68 1.95 -18.53
N VAL A 143 0.27 1.07 -18.23
CA VAL A 143 0.58 0.65 -16.85
C VAL A 143 1.10 1.83 -16.03
N LEU A 144 1.98 2.67 -16.58
CA LEU A 144 2.45 3.86 -15.89
C LEU A 144 1.31 4.83 -15.55
N THR A 145 0.37 5.02 -16.47
CA THR A 145 -0.84 5.81 -16.24
C THR A 145 -1.72 5.17 -15.17
N ALA A 146 -1.88 3.84 -15.19
CA ALA A 146 -2.63 3.11 -14.17
C ALA A 146 -1.99 3.24 -12.78
N ILE A 147 -0.67 3.07 -12.66
CA ILE A 147 0.07 3.28 -11.40
C ILE A 147 -0.14 4.70 -10.87
N ALA A 148 -0.06 5.70 -11.75
CA ALA A 148 -0.29 7.09 -11.37
C ALA A 148 -1.73 7.34 -10.90
N TRP A 149 -2.73 6.83 -11.63
CA TRP A 149 -4.13 6.92 -11.25
C TRP A 149 -4.41 6.20 -9.92
N ILE A 150 -3.93 4.97 -9.73
CA ILE A 150 -4.06 4.19 -8.49
C ILE A 150 -3.48 4.97 -7.32
N THR A 151 -2.29 5.53 -7.48
CA THR A 151 -1.62 6.30 -6.42
C THR A 151 -2.42 7.55 -6.05
N ILE A 152 -2.92 8.30 -7.06
CA ILE A 152 -3.76 9.48 -6.84
C ILE A 152 -5.06 9.09 -6.14
N ALA A 153 -5.74 8.05 -6.63
CA ALA A 153 -6.98 7.54 -6.08
C ALA A 153 -6.83 7.11 -4.62
N ASP A 154 -5.75 6.40 -4.27
CA ASP A 154 -5.52 5.91 -2.91
C ASP A 154 -5.17 7.03 -1.92
N VAL A 155 -4.37 8.02 -2.36
CA VAL A 155 -4.09 9.24 -1.56
C VAL A 155 -5.37 10.03 -1.32
N LEU A 156 -6.17 10.27 -2.35
CA LEU A 156 -7.41 11.03 -2.23
C LEU A 156 -8.47 10.27 -1.43
N ALA A 157 -8.60 8.97 -1.62
CA ALA A 157 -9.48 8.13 -0.81
C ALA A 157 -9.08 8.18 0.67
N THR A 158 -7.78 8.10 0.97
CA THR A 158 -7.29 8.20 2.36
C THR A 158 -7.59 9.56 2.99
N LEU A 159 -7.59 10.65 2.21
CA LEU A 159 -7.99 11.97 2.69
C LEU A 159 -9.52 12.14 2.79
N ALA A 160 -10.26 11.44 1.92
CA ALA A 160 -11.72 11.51 1.84
C ALA A 160 -12.42 10.64 2.89
N ILE A 161 -11.84 9.53 3.33
CA ILE A 161 -12.43 8.69 4.38
C ILE A 161 -12.63 9.45 5.72
N PRO A 162 -11.63 10.20 6.24
CA PRO A 162 -11.85 11.05 7.40
C PRO A 162 -12.96 12.09 7.19
N LEU A 163 -13.07 12.68 5.99
CA LEU A 163 -14.19 13.57 5.64
C LEU A 163 -15.55 12.85 5.71
N ALA A 164 -15.61 11.61 5.24
CA ALA A 164 -16.84 10.83 5.18
C ALA A 164 -17.30 10.28 6.54
N ILE A 165 -16.37 9.90 7.42
CA ILE A 165 -16.69 9.31 8.72
C ILE A 165 -16.73 10.38 9.82
N ILE A 166 -15.75 11.28 9.85
CA ILE A 166 -15.57 12.27 10.93
C ILE A 166 -15.11 13.61 10.35
N PRO A 167 -16.02 14.43 9.79
CA PRO A 167 -15.67 15.63 9.02
C PRO A 167 -14.73 16.61 9.75
N HIS A 168 -14.87 16.74 11.06
CA HIS A 168 -14.02 17.63 11.87
C HIS A 168 -12.56 17.16 11.99
N ARG A 169 -12.26 15.88 11.72
CA ARG A 169 -10.90 15.33 11.70
C ARG A 169 -10.23 15.44 10.32
N ALA A 170 -10.98 15.71 9.27
CA ALA A 170 -10.43 15.89 7.93
C ALA A 170 -9.31 16.95 7.83
N PRO A 171 -9.44 18.16 8.38
CA PRO A 171 -8.34 19.14 8.32
C PRO A 171 -7.10 18.63 9.05
N HIS A 172 -7.26 17.89 10.16
CA HIS A 172 -6.15 17.29 10.89
C HIS A 172 -5.43 16.22 10.05
N ALA A 173 -6.17 15.35 9.36
CA ALA A 173 -5.59 14.34 8.48
C ALA A 173 -4.87 14.96 7.26
N ALA A 174 -5.46 15.99 6.65
CA ALA A 174 -4.84 16.73 5.55
C ALA A 174 -3.55 17.46 5.98
N LEU A 175 -3.58 18.12 7.14
CA LEU A 175 -2.39 18.74 7.74
C LEU A 175 -1.32 17.70 8.07
N GLY A 176 -1.71 16.55 8.63
CA GLY A 176 -0.81 15.44 8.89
C GLY A 176 -0.12 14.96 7.61
N ALA A 177 -0.88 14.74 6.54
CA ALA A 177 -0.33 14.36 5.24
C ALA A 177 0.64 15.43 4.70
N LEU A 178 0.31 16.71 4.80
CA LEU A 178 1.17 17.82 4.39
C LEU A 178 2.50 17.84 5.18
N ILE A 179 2.44 17.64 6.50
CA ILE A 179 3.63 17.56 7.37
C ILE A 179 4.52 16.40 6.92
N VAL A 180 3.95 15.22 6.69
CA VAL A 180 4.71 14.04 6.24
C VAL A 180 5.36 14.31 4.87
N ILE A 181 4.62 14.88 3.91
CA ILE A 181 5.16 15.25 2.59
C ILE A 181 6.30 16.26 2.72
N ALA A 182 6.15 17.27 3.57
CA ALA A 182 7.20 18.27 3.82
C ALA A 182 8.46 17.62 4.39
N VAL A 183 8.33 16.71 5.37
CA VAL A 183 9.46 15.96 5.94
C VAL A 183 10.12 15.08 4.88
N ILE A 184 9.35 14.40 4.03
CA ILE A 184 9.88 13.60 2.92
C ILE A 184 10.67 14.48 1.93
N ALA A 185 10.18 15.69 1.62
CA ALA A 185 10.89 16.64 0.77
C ALA A 185 12.22 17.10 1.40
N VAL A 186 12.25 17.33 2.71
CA VAL A 186 13.50 17.62 3.46
C VAL A 186 14.45 16.44 3.38
N VAL A 187 13.98 15.22 3.64
CA VAL A 187 14.79 14.00 3.54
C VAL A 187 15.37 13.84 2.13
N PHE A 188 14.58 14.09 1.09
CA PHE A 188 15.03 14.10 -0.29
C PHE A 188 16.12 15.15 -0.54
N ALA A 189 15.91 16.39 -0.09
CA ALA A 189 16.88 17.48 -0.26
C ALA A 189 18.20 17.17 0.44
N VAL A 190 18.16 16.71 1.70
CA VAL A 190 19.33 16.29 2.47
C VAL A 190 20.06 15.15 1.79
N ALA A 191 19.33 14.10 1.38
CA ALA A 191 19.93 12.95 0.73
C ALA A 191 20.52 13.29 -0.65
N ARG A 192 19.89 14.20 -1.40
CA ARG A 192 20.43 14.75 -2.67
C ARG A 192 21.70 15.56 -2.44
N PHE A 193 21.74 16.41 -1.42
CA PHE A 193 22.91 17.22 -1.06
C PHE A 193 24.09 16.36 -0.61
N LEU A 194 23.83 15.40 0.29
CA LEU A 194 24.85 14.50 0.83
C LEU A 194 25.44 13.54 -0.22
N ARG A 195 24.68 13.19 -1.27
CA ARG A 195 25.12 12.27 -2.33
C ARG A 195 26.46 12.68 -2.97
N TYR A 196 26.70 13.97 -3.14
CA TYR A 196 27.89 14.48 -3.82
C TYR A 196 29.11 14.63 -2.90
N LYS A 197 28.92 14.53 -1.57
CA LYS A 197 30.01 14.71 -0.60
C LYS A 197 31.00 13.53 -0.65
N PRO A 198 32.32 13.79 -0.64
CA PRO A 198 33.35 12.76 -0.76
C PRO A 198 33.34 11.77 0.42
N PHE A 199 32.96 12.22 1.62
CA PHE A 199 32.82 11.38 2.81
C PHE A 199 31.75 10.29 2.65
N VAL A 200 30.59 10.64 2.07
CA VAL A 200 29.50 9.67 1.80
C VAL A 200 29.94 8.63 0.76
N LYS A 201 30.69 9.05 -0.26
CA LYS A 201 31.28 8.11 -1.23
C LYS A 201 32.29 7.18 -0.57
N ARG A 202 33.12 7.67 0.36
CA ARG A 202 34.09 6.86 1.12
C ARG A 202 33.37 5.85 2.03
N ILE A 203 32.39 6.29 2.83
CA ILE A 203 31.56 5.41 3.67
C ILE A 203 30.86 4.34 2.84
N ARG A 204 30.22 4.72 1.72
CA ARG A 204 29.55 3.73 0.85
C ARG A 204 30.53 2.75 0.21
N LYS A 205 31.73 3.19 -0.17
CA LYS A 205 32.77 2.32 -0.74
C LYS A 205 33.30 1.33 0.30
N GLU A 206 33.54 1.80 1.52
CA GLU A 206 34.00 0.94 2.63
C GLU A 206 32.89 0.01 3.13
N GLY A 207 31.67 0.52 3.25
CA GLY A 207 30.49 -0.26 3.60
C GLY A 207 30.19 -1.37 2.58
N LYS A 208 30.42 -1.14 1.28
CA LYS A 208 30.37 -2.19 0.25
C LYS A 208 31.44 -3.26 0.44
N ARG A 209 32.68 -2.85 0.76
CA ARG A 209 33.79 -3.80 1.03
C ARG A 209 33.54 -4.63 2.28
N ARG A 210 32.96 -4.04 3.33
CA ARG A 210 32.76 -4.66 4.64
C ARG A 210 31.34 -5.20 4.89
N GLN A 211 30.47 -5.17 3.88
CA GLN A 211 29.10 -5.71 3.93
C GLN A 211 28.21 -5.09 5.04
N TRP A 212 28.41 -3.81 5.38
CA TRP A 212 27.72 -3.17 6.52
C TRP A 212 26.24 -2.87 6.30
N ALA A 213 25.71 -3.07 5.08
CA ALA A 213 24.33 -2.79 4.69
C ALA A 213 23.85 -1.37 5.13
N ILE A 214 24.73 -0.36 5.08
CA ILE A 214 24.44 0.99 5.58
C ILE A 214 23.24 1.61 4.85
N ASP A 215 23.15 1.43 3.53
CA ASP A 215 22.05 1.96 2.75
C ASP A 215 20.71 1.33 3.18
N LEU A 216 20.70 0.03 3.51
CA LEU A 216 19.52 -0.67 4.02
C LEU A 216 19.12 -0.14 5.39
N ARG A 217 20.07 -0.05 6.32
CA ARG A 217 19.83 0.46 7.67
C ARG A 217 19.26 1.87 7.65
N LEU A 218 19.83 2.76 6.83
CA LEU A 218 19.34 4.13 6.69
C LEU A 218 17.95 4.18 6.05
N ALA A 219 17.69 3.35 5.04
CA ALA A 219 16.36 3.27 4.42
C ALA A 219 15.30 2.78 5.41
N VAL A 220 15.60 1.74 6.18
CA VAL A 220 14.72 1.18 7.22
C VAL A 220 14.48 2.19 8.34
N ILE A 221 15.52 2.88 8.82
CA ILE A 221 15.39 3.95 9.82
C ILE A 221 14.50 5.07 9.28
N ALA A 222 14.72 5.52 8.05
CA ALA A 222 13.91 6.58 7.44
C ALA A 222 12.45 6.15 7.28
N LEU A 223 12.22 4.92 6.78
CA LEU A 223 10.90 4.35 6.60
C LEU A 223 10.12 4.30 7.93
N PHE A 224 10.71 3.71 8.98
CA PHE A 224 10.03 3.59 10.26
C PHE A 224 9.91 4.92 11.00
N SER A 225 10.88 5.83 10.89
CA SER A 225 10.79 7.16 11.51
C SER A 225 9.66 7.99 10.89
N ILE A 226 9.52 7.97 9.57
CA ILE A 226 8.45 8.71 8.89
C ILE A 226 7.10 7.99 9.04
N GLY A 227 7.09 6.65 9.06
CA GLY A 227 5.88 5.89 9.38
C GLY A 227 5.36 6.18 10.79
N PHE A 228 6.25 6.22 11.78
CA PHE A 228 5.92 6.63 13.15
C PHE A 228 5.39 8.07 13.20
N LEU A 229 6.06 9.00 12.50
CA LEU A 229 5.58 10.38 12.39
C LEU A 229 4.17 10.42 11.78
N ALA A 230 3.93 9.68 10.70
CA ALA A 230 2.64 9.64 10.02
C ALA A 230 1.53 9.17 10.96
N GLN A 231 1.75 8.09 11.70
CA GLN A 231 0.78 7.62 12.70
C GLN A 231 0.50 8.67 13.78
N LYS A 232 1.52 9.39 14.26
CA LYS A 232 1.36 10.44 15.28
C LYS A 232 0.57 11.65 14.79
N VAL A 233 0.79 12.07 13.55
CA VAL A 233 0.12 13.26 12.99
C VAL A 233 -1.19 12.92 12.27
N GLY A 234 -1.63 11.66 12.31
CA GLY A 234 -2.87 11.22 11.67
C GLY A 234 -2.79 11.12 10.14
N ALA A 235 -1.58 10.99 9.59
CA ALA A 235 -1.34 10.74 8.18
C ALA A 235 -1.31 9.24 7.86
N SER A 236 -1.49 8.91 6.59
CA SER A 236 -1.42 7.53 6.11
C SER A 236 0.01 6.98 6.11
N LEU A 237 0.14 5.72 6.53
CA LEU A 237 1.38 4.96 6.40
C LEU A 237 1.74 4.71 4.92
N LEU A 238 0.76 4.77 4.02
CA LEU A 238 0.95 4.74 2.57
C LEU A 238 1.85 5.88 2.11
N ILE A 239 1.51 7.12 2.47
CA ILE A 239 2.24 8.32 2.06
C ILE A 239 3.68 8.26 2.57
N ALA A 240 3.86 7.83 3.82
CA ALA A 240 5.17 7.65 4.43
C ALA A 240 6.04 6.62 3.69
N GLY A 241 5.51 5.41 3.50
CA GLY A 241 6.24 4.32 2.84
C GLY A 241 6.54 4.62 1.38
N PHE A 242 5.51 4.96 0.61
CA PHE A 242 5.63 5.27 -0.81
C PHE A 242 6.54 6.47 -1.08
N GLY A 243 6.39 7.55 -0.31
CA GLY A 243 7.21 8.74 -0.49
C GLY A 243 8.69 8.48 -0.18
N ILE A 244 9.03 7.69 0.83
CA ILE A 244 10.42 7.28 1.07
C ILE A 244 10.94 6.37 -0.04
N GLY A 245 10.09 5.50 -0.59
CA GLY A 245 10.41 4.71 -1.78
C GLY A 245 10.77 5.61 -2.98
N LEU A 246 9.98 6.65 -3.23
CA LEU A 246 10.24 7.64 -4.28
C LEU A 246 11.56 8.39 -4.07
N VAL A 247 11.91 8.74 -2.83
CA VAL A 247 13.20 9.36 -2.51
C VAL A 247 14.35 8.45 -2.96
N VAL A 248 14.26 7.16 -2.64
CA VAL A 248 15.28 6.16 -3.04
C VAL A 248 15.32 5.99 -4.57
N ALA A 249 14.16 5.93 -5.23
CA ALA A 249 14.06 5.85 -6.68
C ALA A 249 14.70 7.07 -7.37
N ALA A 250 14.42 8.28 -6.88
CA ALA A 250 14.91 9.54 -7.47
C ALA A 250 16.42 9.69 -7.33
N ILE A 251 16.94 9.34 -6.16
CA ILE A 251 18.37 9.34 -5.87
C ILE A 251 19.06 8.22 -6.67
N GLY A 252 18.37 7.15 -7.06
CA GLY A 252 18.99 6.01 -7.72
C GLY A 252 19.90 5.29 -6.74
N GLY A 253 19.29 4.73 -5.70
CA GLY A 253 19.96 3.88 -4.71
C GLY A 253 20.74 2.74 -5.37
N PRO A 254 21.73 2.14 -4.67
CA PRO A 254 22.47 1.02 -5.21
C PRO A 254 21.53 -0.17 -5.44
N LYS A 255 21.68 -0.89 -6.58
CA LYS A 255 20.89 -2.11 -6.90
C LYS A 255 20.82 -3.12 -5.74
N ARG A 256 21.87 -3.17 -4.92
CA ARG A 256 21.98 -4.01 -3.74
C ARG A 256 21.01 -3.63 -2.62
N LEU A 257 20.72 -2.33 -2.42
CA LEU A 257 19.68 -1.89 -1.47
C LEU A 257 18.32 -2.45 -1.90
N SER A 258 18.00 -2.37 -3.19
CA SER A 258 16.78 -2.96 -3.72
C SER A 258 16.75 -4.45 -3.43
N GLN A 259 17.80 -5.21 -3.75
CA GLN A 259 17.85 -6.66 -3.49
C GLN A 259 17.73 -7.04 -2.00
N GLU A 260 18.38 -6.30 -1.09
CA GLU A 260 18.31 -6.55 0.36
C GLU A 260 16.92 -6.20 0.94
N VAL A 261 16.30 -5.11 0.47
CA VAL A 261 14.92 -4.75 0.84
C VAL A 261 13.91 -5.72 0.23
N LEU A 262 14.12 -6.16 -1.01
CA LEU A 262 13.28 -7.18 -1.66
C LEU A 262 13.32 -8.48 -0.85
N GLY A 263 14.50 -8.93 -0.42
CA GLY A 263 14.63 -10.16 0.37
C GLY A 263 13.92 -10.11 1.73
N LEU A 264 14.04 -9.00 2.47
CA LEU A 264 13.43 -8.86 3.82
C LEU A 264 11.96 -8.42 3.75
N GLY A 265 11.64 -7.55 2.79
CA GLY A 265 10.33 -6.97 2.60
C GLY A 265 9.39 -7.91 1.86
N GLN A 266 9.68 -8.19 0.59
CA GLN A 266 8.83 -9.06 -0.22
C GLN A 266 8.86 -10.52 0.26
N GLY A 267 9.99 -10.98 0.83
CA GLY A 267 10.11 -12.35 1.32
C GLY A 267 9.41 -12.63 2.66
N PHE A 268 9.09 -11.61 3.46
CA PHE A 268 8.58 -11.82 4.82
C PHE A 268 7.48 -10.81 5.21
N PHE A 269 7.80 -9.53 5.23
CA PHE A 269 6.89 -8.49 5.74
C PHE A 269 5.64 -8.29 4.88
N VAL A 270 5.78 -8.31 3.56
CA VAL A 270 4.66 -8.13 2.62
C VAL A 270 3.67 -9.30 2.69
N PRO A 271 4.11 -10.58 2.63
CA PRO A 271 3.21 -11.73 2.80
C PRO A 271 2.44 -11.70 4.13
N LEU A 272 3.12 -11.37 5.23
CA LEU A 272 2.49 -11.24 6.55
C LEU A 272 1.40 -10.16 6.55
N PHE A 273 1.64 -9.02 5.90
CA PHE A 273 0.64 -7.97 5.75
C PHE A 273 -0.60 -8.47 5.02
N PHE A 274 -0.47 -9.22 3.92
CA PHE A 274 -1.63 -9.72 3.19
C PHE A 274 -2.41 -10.78 3.95
N VAL A 275 -1.74 -11.69 4.66
CA VAL A 275 -2.44 -12.65 5.54
C VAL A 275 -3.18 -11.90 6.66
N LEU A 276 -2.57 -10.88 7.27
CA LEU A 276 -3.22 -10.08 8.30
C LEU A 276 -4.39 -9.25 7.74
N LEU A 277 -4.24 -8.64 6.57
CA LEU A 277 -5.31 -7.92 5.88
C LEU A 277 -6.49 -8.86 5.57
N GLY A 278 -6.20 -10.06 5.03
CA GLY A 278 -7.21 -11.07 4.76
C GLY A 278 -7.94 -11.53 6.03
N SER A 279 -7.23 -11.59 7.16
CA SER A 279 -7.82 -12.01 8.43
C SER A 279 -8.84 -11.02 9.03
N GLU A 280 -8.80 -9.76 8.60
CA GLU A 280 -9.79 -8.74 8.99
C GLU A 280 -11.09 -8.84 8.21
N ILE A 281 -11.07 -9.45 7.02
CA ILE A 281 -12.25 -9.62 6.16
C ILE A 281 -13.25 -10.54 6.86
N ASN A 282 -14.50 -10.07 6.99
CA ASN A 282 -15.59 -10.81 7.62
C ASN A 282 -16.73 -11.08 6.62
N LEU A 283 -16.58 -12.15 5.84
CA LEU A 283 -17.59 -12.58 4.87
C LEU A 283 -18.87 -13.07 5.55
N ARG A 284 -18.79 -13.63 6.77
CA ARG A 284 -19.99 -14.07 7.51
C ARG A 284 -20.93 -12.90 7.77
N GLN A 285 -20.40 -11.77 8.21
CA GLN A 285 -21.17 -10.54 8.45
C GLN A 285 -21.70 -9.92 7.16
N LEU A 286 -21.00 -10.10 6.05
CA LEU A 286 -21.49 -9.69 4.74
C LEU A 286 -22.70 -10.55 4.31
N THR A 287 -22.63 -11.86 4.50
CA THR A 287 -23.70 -12.79 4.12
C THR A 287 -24.85 -12.89 5.11
N SER A 288 -24.68 -12.37 6.34
CA SER A 288 -25.70 -12.49 7.41
C SER A 288 -26.93 -11.62 7.16
N SER A 289 -26.86 -10.64 6.27
CA SER A 289 -27.99 -9.78 5.91
C SER A 289 -28.11 -9.70 4.39
N GLY A 290 -29.30 -10.00 3.85
CA GLY A 290 -29.57 -9.88 2.42
C GLY A 290 -29.33 -8.45 1.89
N HIS A 291 -29.48 -7.45 2.76
CA HIS A 291 -29.16 -6.06 2.46
C HIS A 291 -27.67 -5.83 2.20
N ASN A 292 -26.79 -6.43 3.01
CA ASN A 292 -25.34 -6.30 2.88
C ASN A 292 -24.83 -6.97 1.60
N VAL A 293 -25.41 -8.13 1.25
CA VAL A 293 -25.13 -8.82 -0.01
C VAL A 293 -25.57 -7.97 -1.20
N LEU A 294 -26.78 -7.42 -1.16
CA LEU A 294 -27.29 -6.54 -2.22
C LEU A 294 -26.38 -5.32 -2.40
N LEU A 295 -25.99 -4.66 -1.31
CA LEU A 295 -25.08 -3.53 -1.34
C LEU A 295 -23.72 -3.91 -1.95
N ALA A 296 -23.14 -5.04 -1.55
CA ALA A 296 -21.87 -5.50 -2.10
C ALA A 296 -21.95 -5.82 -3.60
N CYS A 297 -23.00 -6.51 -4.04
CA CYS A 297 -23.23 -6.78 -5.46
C CYS A 297 -23.44 -5.49 -6.26
N LEU A 298 -24.19 -4.54 -5.72
CA LEU A 298 -24.45 -3.25 -6.35
C LEU A 298 -23.17 -2.42 -6.49
N LEU A 299 -22.36 -2.33 -5.44
CA LEU A 299 -21.07 -1.62 -5.51
C LEU A 299 -20.10 -2.33 -6.46
N ALA A 300 -20.07 -3.67 -6.47
CA ALA A 300 -19.24 -4.42 -7.42
C ALA A 300 -19.67 -4.18 -8.87
N ALA A 301 -20.97 -4.17 -9.15
CA ALA A 301 -21.49 -3.88 -10.48
C ALA A 301 -21.16 -2.44 -10.93
N LEU A 302 -21.34 -1.46 -10.04
CA LEU A 302 -21.01 -0.05 -10.30
C LEU A 302 -19.51 0.20 -10.47
N ALA A 303 -18.65 -0.60 -9.84
CA ALA A 303 -17.20 -0.49 -10.01
C ALA A 303 -16.70 -1.02 -11.36
N ILE A 304 -17.46 -1.92 -12.00
CA ILE A 304 -17.12 -2.55 -13.29
C ILE A 304 -17.70 -1.75 -14.47
N ALA A 305 -18.82 -1.06 -14.25
CA ALA A 305 -19.55 -0.27 -15.25
C ALA A 305 -18.83 1.04 -15.60
#